data_AF-A0A8T1WZT3-F1
#
_entry.id   AF-A0A8T1WZT3-F1
#
_cell.length_a   1.000
_cell.length_b   1.000
_cell.length_c   1.000
_cell.angle_alpha   90.00
_cell.angle_beta   90.00
_cell.angle_gamma   90.00
#
_symmetry.space_group_name_H-M   'P 1'
#
loop_
_entity.id
_entity.type
_entity.pdbx_description
1 polymer ?
#
loop_
_entity_poly.entity_id
_entity_poly.type
_entity_poly.pdbx_seq_one_letter_code
_entity_poly.pdbx_strand_id
1 'polypeptide(L)'
;MTSRNRLLFTQTYMDSGSVAQVVNTCGAPAWYRKWLFGYETMLWSLDLTFSEITLPYWDIFEDAAKRLSTSTQCSGIESCSPILQDFGGCEGEKYSAGDYVVNGVEAVGANFVNSNGAAHACTSSSDCENVTSERRMGH
;
A
#
# COMPACT_ATOMS: atom_id res chain seq x y z
N MET A 1 -18.07 -1.96 2.53
CA MET A 1 -18.01 -1.54 1.11
C MET A 1 -16.74 -0.74 0.77
N THR A 2 -16.02 -0.19 1.75
CA THR A 2 -14.85 0.70 1.61
C THR A 2 -13.66 0.11 0.86
N SER A 3 -13.44 -1.20 0.95
CA SER A 3 -12.23 -1.83 0.45
C SER A 3 -12.21 -2.19 -1.03
N ARG A 4 -13.39 -2.41 -1.62
CA ARG A 4 -13.54 -2.78 -3.04
C ARG A 4 -12.99 -1.69 -3.96
N ASN A 5 -13.07 -0.45 -3.51
CA ASN A 5 -12.54 0.71 -4.23
C ASN A 5 -11.00 0.75 -4.17
N ARG A 6 -10.37 0.36 -3.06
CA ARG A 6 -8.88 0.31 -2.95
C ARG A 6 -8.30 -0.73 -3.89
N LEU A 7 -8.89 -1.93 -3.92
CA LEU A 7 -8.47 -3.01 -4.82
C LEU A 7 -8.57 -2.60 -6.29
N LEU A 8 -9.60 -1.86 -6.68
CA LEU A 8 -9.77 -1.37 -8.05
C LEU A 8 -8.60 -0.49 -8.49
N PHE A 9 -8.09 0.38 -7.62
CA PHE A 9 -6.92 1.20 -7.93
C PHE A 9 -5.65 0.36 -8.06
N THR A 10 -5.46 -0.65 -7.21
CA THR A 10 -4.36 -1.62 -7.33
C THR A 10 -4.45 -2.42 -8.63
N GLN A 11 -5.64 -2.92 -8.98
CA GLN A 11 -5.89 -3.67 -10.22
C GLN A 11 -5.65 -2.80 -11.46
N THR A 12 -6.09 -1.53 -11.43
CA THR A 12 -5.87 -0.59 -12.52
C THR A 12 -4.39 -0.27 -12.66
N TYR A 13 -3.69 -0.04 -11.55
CA TYR A 13 -2.24 0.18 -11.56
C TYR A 13 -1.48 -1.07 -12.03
N MET A 14 -1.92 -2.27 -11.68
CA MET A 14 -1.28 -3.52 -12.10
C MET A 14 -1.69 -3.98 -13.50
N ASP A 15 -2.63 -3.30 -14.15
CA ASP A 15 -3.02 -3.63 -15.52
C ASP A 15 -1.85 -3.34 -16.47
N SER A 16 -1.34 -4.39 -17.10
CA SER A 16 -0.13 -4.36 -17.93
C SER A 16 -0.26 -3.41 -19.12
N GLY A 17 -1.48 -3.19 -19.62
CA GLY A 17 -1.78 -2.22 -20.68
C GLY A 17 -1.58 -0.77 -20.22
N SER A 18 -2.06 -0.43 -19.03
CA SER A 18 -1.98 0.95 -18.50
C SER A 18 -0.55 1.38 -18.13
N VAL A 19 0.23 0.51 -17.48
CA VAL A 19 1.59 0.83 -17.04
C VAL A 19 2.54 0.88 -18.21
N ALA A 20 2.48 -0.09 -19.12
CA ALA A 20 3.36 -0.15 -20.30
C ALA A 20 3.24 1.08 -21.21
N GLN A 21 2.07 1.73 -21.24
CA GLN A 21 1.84 2.94 -22.03
C GLN A 21 2.46 4.20 -21.42
N VAL A 22 2.84 4.15 -20.14
CA VAL A 22 3.18 5.33 -19.35
C VAL A 22 4.63 5.27 -18.88
N VAL A 23 5.13 4.10 -18.50
CA VAL A 23 6.53 3.92 -18.08
C VAL A 23 7.49 4.34 -19.19
N ASN A 24 8.59 5.00 -18.80
CA ASN A 24 9.61 5.51 -19.71
C ASN A 24 9.10 6.54 -20.74
N THR A 25 7.96 7.20 -20.48
CA THR A 25 7.46 8.30 -21.30
C THR A 25 7.53 9.64 -20.57
N CYS A 26 7.58 10.75 -21.32
CA CYS A 26 7.45 12.10 -20.74
C CYS A 26 6.09 12.34 -20.06
N GLY A 27 5.07 11.51 -20.36
CA GLY A 27 3.75 11.59 -19.76
C GLY A 27 3.67 10.97 -18.36
N ALA A 28 4.68 10.21 -17.93
CA ALA A 28 4.66 9.48 -16.67
C ALA A 28 4.34 10.36 -15.45
N PRO A 29 4.98 11.53 -15.23
CA PRO A 29 4.68 12.37 -14.08
C PRO A 29 3.22 12.85 -14.05
N ALA A 30 2.66 13.20 -15.21
CA ALA A 30 1.27 13.67 -15.32
C ALA A 30 0.28 12.53 -15.05
N TRP A 31 0.58 11.32 -15.54
CA TRP A 31 -0.23 10.15 -15.29
C TRP A 31 -0.26 9.77 -13.81
N TYR A 32 0.91 9.69 -13.15
CA TYR A 32 0.97 9.37 -11.71
C TYR A 32 0.24 10.42 -10.87
N ARG A 33 0.38 11.72 -11.20
CA ARG A 33 -0.36 12.79 -10.52
C ARG A 33 -1.87 12.63 -10.67
N LYS A 34 -2.36 12.28 -11.88
CA LYS A 34 -3.79 12.05 -12.12
C LYS A 34 -4.29 10.81 -11.37
N TRP A 35 -3.49 9.75 -11.33
CA TRP A 35 -3.81 8.52 -10.60
C TRP A 35 -3.94 8.78 -9.09
N LEU A 36 -2.98 9.50 -8.49
CA LEU A 36 -3.01 9.90 -7.08
C LEU A 36 -4.22 10.78 -6.76
N PHE A 37 -4.50 11.77 -7.60
CA PHE A 37 -5.68 12.63 -7.43
C PHE A 37 -7.00 11.83 -7.50
N GLY A 38 -7.08 10.85 -8.40
CA GLY A 38 -8.21 9.92 -8.45
C GLY A 38 -8.36 9.10 -7.18
N TYR A 39 -7.24 8.63 -6.61
CA TYR A 39 -7.23 7.86 -5.37
C TYR A 39 -7.67 8.71 -4.17
N GLU A 40 -7.16 9.94 -4.06
CA GLU A 40 -7.59 10.92 -3.06
C GLU A 40 -9.09 11.25 -3.16
N THR A 41 -9.57 11.50 -4.38
CA THR A 41 -11.00 11.74 -4.64
C THR A 41 -11.86 10.54 -4.25
N MET A 42 -11.39 9.31 -4.50
CA MET A 42 -12.06 8.10 -4.05
C MET A 42 -12.14 8.05 -2.52
N LEU A 43 -11.07 8.40 -1.80
CA LEU A 43 -11.08 8.44 -0.33
C LEU A 43 -12.12 9.44 0.18
N TRP A 44 -12.18 10.63 -0.40
CA TRP A 44 -13.18 11.66 -0.06
C TRP A 44 -14.61 11.19 -0.32
N SER A 45 -14.82 10.34 -1.34
CA SER A 45 -16.15 9.82 -1.67
C SER A 45 -16.67 8.77 -0.68
N LEU A 46 -15.80 8.19 0.17
CA LEU A 46 -16.19 7.13 1.10
C LEU A 46 -16.99 7.66 2.29
N ASP A 47 -16.61 8.81 2.85
CA ASP A 47 -17.26 9.47 3.97
C ASP A 47 -16.79 10.93 4.07
N LEU A 48 -17.64 11.83 4.55
CA LEU A 48 -17.31 13.25 4.75
C LEU A 48 -16.16 13.47 5.73
N THR A 49 -15.92 12.54 6.65
CA THR A 49 -14.74 12.56 7.53
C THR A 49 -13.42 12.44 6.78
N PHE A 50 -13.42 11.88 5.56
CA PHE A 50 -12.23 11.82 4.72
C PHE A 50 -12.06 13.05 3.81
N SER A 51 -13.02 13.98 3.76
CA SER A 51 -13.06 15.07 2.77
C SER A 51 -11.89 16.07 2.82
N GLU A 52 -11.15 16.13 3.92
CA GLU A 52 -10.00 17.02 4.11
C GLU A 52 -8.66 16.27 4.10
N ILE A 53 -8.66 14.98 3.78
CA ILE A 53 -7.44 14.18 3.84
C ILE A 53 -6.61 14.42 2.60
N THR A 54 -5.35 14.77 2.82
CA THR A 54 -4.33 14.80 1.78
C THR A 54 -3.53 13.51 1.77
N LEU A 55 -3.17 13.02 0.59
CA LEU A 55 -2.28 11.87 0.50
C LEU A 55 -0.89 12.20 1.10
N PRO A 56 -0.40 11.40 2.06
CA PRO A 56 0.94 11.58 2.60
C PRO A 56 2.00 11.21 1.54
N TYR A 57 3.19 11.81 1.66
CA TYR A 57 4.34 11.48 0.81
C TYR A 57 5.49 10.98 1.68
N TRP A 58 6.28 10.07 1.13
CA TRP A 58 7.50 9.59 1.77
C TRP A 58 8.70 10.37 1.22
N ASP A 59 9.40 11.10 2.10
CA ASP A 59 10.69 11.70 1.79
C ASP A 59 11.81 10.67 1.92
N ILE A 60 12.03 9.93 0.82
CA ILE A 60 13.09 8.93 0.76
C ILE A 60 14.48 9.53 0.95
N PHE A 61 14.71 10.80 0.59
CA PHE A 61 16.03 11.41 0.68
C PHE A 61 16.40 11.73 2.12
N GLU A 62 15.44 12.27 2.89
CA GLU A 62 15.62 12.53 4.31
C GLU A 62 15.91 11.23 5.08
N ASP A 63 15.10 10.19 4.85
CA ASP A 63 15.26 8.93 5.59
C ASP A 63 16.48 8.12 5.13
N ALA A 64 16.87 8.23 3.86
CA ALA A 64 18.15 7.70 3.39
C ALA A 64 19.34 8.43 4.04
N ALA A 65 19.26 9.76 4.18
CA ALA A 65 20.30 10.54 4.86
C ALA A 65 20.42 10.15 6.34
N LYS A 66 19.29 9.97 7.05
CA LYS A 66 19.27 9.45 8.43
C LYS A 66 19.96 8.08 8.52
N ARG A 67 19.64 7.18 7.58
CA ARG A 67 20.23 5.83 7.53
C ARG A 67 21.74 5.84 7.32
N LEU A 68 22.25 6.79 6.55
CA LEU A 68 23.69 6.93 6.27
C LEU A 68 24.42 7.72 7.36
N SER A 69 23.70 8.43 8.22
CA SER A 69 24.28 9.23 9.29
C SER A 69 24.86 8.34 10.40
N THR A 70 25.94 8.81 11.02
CA THR A 70 26.50 8.21 12.25
C THR A 70 25.74 8.64 13.51
N SER A 71 24.87 9.64 13.41
CA SER A 71 24.11 10.20 14.54
C SER A 71 22.80 9.47 14.83
N THR A 72 22.33 8.62 13.91
CA THR A 72 21.03 7.96 14.00
C THR A 72 21.24 6.46 13.91
N GLN A 73 20.73 5.73 14.90
CA GLN A 73 20.74 4.27 14.88
C GLN A 73 19.38 3.77 14.40
N CYS A 74 19.34 3.26 13.17
CA CYS A 74 18.22 2.50 12.64
C CYS A 74 18.73 1.21 11.98
N SER A 75 18.04 0.10 12.19
CA SER A 75 18.37 -1.22 11.63
C SER A 75 18.12 -1.33 10.11
N GLY A 76 17.28 -0.47 9.55
CA GLY A 76 16.70 -0.58 8.22
C GLY A 76 16.23 0.79 7.71
N ILE A 77 15.85 0.89 6.44
CA ILE A 77 15.18 2.10 5.95
C ILE A 77 13.82 2.29 6.63
N GLU A 78 13.10 1.18 6.89
CA GLU A 78 11.82 1.16 7.61
C GLU A 78 11.93 1.68 9.04
N SER A 79 12.95 1.26 9.81
CA SER A 79 13.15 1.78 11.17
C SER A 79 13.67 3.22 11.21
N CYS A 80 14.13 3.74 10.07
CA CYS A 80 14.46 5.16 9.89
C CYS A 80 13.25 6.00 9.44
N SER A 81 12.12 5.37 9.10
CA SER A 81 10.99 6.01 8.42
C SER A 81 9.65 5.62 9.06
N PRO A 82 9.13 6.43 9.99
CA PRO A 82 7.83 6.16 10.63
C PRO A 82 6.69 5.98 9.62
N ILE A 83 6.71 6.74 8.52
CA ILE A 83 5.71 6.64 7.46
C ILE A 83 5.69 5.26 6.78
N LEU A 84 6.82 4.57 6.66
CA LEU A 84 6.85 3.22 6.12
C LEU A 84 6.17 2.21 7.05
N GLN A 85 6.26 2.42 8.36
CA GLN A 85 5.56 1.61 9.36
C GLN A 85 4.05 1.89 9.29
N ASP A 86 3.65 3.16 9.14
CA ASP A 86 2.25 3.56 8.95
C ASP A 86 1.63 2.95 7.69
N PHE A 87 2.43 2.75 6.63
CA PHE A 87 2.03 2.07 5.40
C PHE A 87 1.96 0.54 5.51
N GLY A 88 2.33 -0.04 6.65
CA GLY A 88 2.23 -1.47 6.93
C GLY A 88 3.55 -2.17 7.21
N GLY A 89 4.68 -1.49 6.97
CA GLY A 89 6.00 -2.03 7.23
C GLY A 89 6.39 -3.27 6.43
N CYS A 90 7.53 -3.86 6.78
CA CYS A 90 8.08 -5.08 6.17
C CYS A 90 8.44 -6.15 7.21
N GLU A 91 7.98 -6.02 8.46
CA GLU A 91 8.25 -6.98 9.54
C GLU A 91 7.19 -8.09 9.67
N GLY A 92 6.13 -8.04 8.86
CA GLY A 92 5.07 -9.06 8.86
C GLY A 92 5.51 -10.44 8.37
N GLU A 93 4.67 -11.45 8.60
CA GLU A 93 4.85 -12.79 7.99
C GLU A 93 4.86 -12.67 6.45
N LYS A 94 5.40 -13.65 5.73
CA LYS A 94 5.42 -13.60 4.25
C LYS A 94 4.21 -14.29 3.65
N TYR A 95 3.65 -13.71 2.59
CA TYR A 95 2.64 -14.36 1.77
C TYR A 95 3.20 -15.64 1.13
N SER A 96 2.44 -16.72 1.28
CA SER A 96 2.59 -17.98 0.54
C SER A 96 1.89 -17.89 -0.81
N ALA A 97 2.16 -18.87 -1.68
CA ALA A 97 1.47 -19.00 -2.97
C ALA A 97 -0.05 -19.08 -2.78
N GLY A 98 -0.78 -18.24 -3.52
CA GLY A 98 -2.24 -18.14 -3.46
C GLY A 98 -2.81 -17.28 -2.31
N ASP A 99 -2.00 -16.79 -1.37
CA ASP A 99 -2.52 -15.99 -0.24
C ASP A 99 -3.04 -14.61 -0.67
N TYR A 100 -2.37 -13.98 -1.66
CA TYR A 100 -2.76 -12.69 -2.21
C TYR A 100 -2.54 -12.63 -3.72
N VAL A 101 -3.63 -12.48 -4.47
CA VAL A 101 -3.64 -12.50 -5.94
C VAL A 101 -4.35 -11.27 -6.48
N VAL A 102 -3.66 -10.51 -7.34
CA VAL A 102 -4.22 -9.35 -8.03
C VAL A 102 -3.99 -9.52 -9.53
N ASN A 103 -5.06 -9.46 -10.33
CA ASN A 103 -5.01 -9.69 -11.78
C ASN A 103 -4.31 -11.01 -12.18
N GLY A 104 -4.41 -12.06 -11.35
CA GLY A 104 -3.74 -13.34 -11.59
C GLY A 104 -2.25 -13.36 -11.27
N VAL A 105 -1.70 -12.28 -10.70
CA VAL A 105 -0.31 -12.20 -10.21
C VAL A 105 -0.30 -12.41 -8.70
N GLU A 106 0.51 -13.36 -8.24
CA GLU A 106 0.65 -13.70 -6.81
C GLU A 106 1.75 -12.85 -6.15
N ALA A 107 1.50 -12.36 -4.94
CA ALA A 107 2.47 -11.57 -4.16
C ALA A 107 3.39 -12.43 -3.27
N VAL A 108 3.90 -13.54 -3.79
CA VAL A 108 4.73 -14.48 -3.01
C VAL A 108 5.98 -13.81 -2.47
N GLY A 109 6.22 -13.97 -1.16
CA GLY A 109 7.41 -13.43 -0.48
C GLY A 109 7.33 -11.96 -0.06
N ALA A 110 6.25 -11.25 -0.42
CA ALA A 110 5.91 -9.96 0.20
C ALA A 110 5.40 -10.18 1.64
N ASN A 111 5.48 -9.16 2.48
CA ASN A 111 5.04 -9.25 3.87
C ASN A 111 3.54 -8.94 4.00
N PHE A 112 2.86 -9.68 4.86
CA PHE A 112 1.52 -9.39 5.33
C PHE A 112 1.52 -8.03 6.01
N VAL A 113 0.50 -7.23 5.69
CA VAL A 113 0.27 -5.98 6.38
C VAL A 113 -0.88 -6.18 7.35
N ASN A 114 -0.56 -6.40 8.63
CA ASN A 114 -1.53 -6.66 9.70
C ASN A 114 -1.78 -5.44 10.60
N SER A 115 -1.18 -4.29 10.28
CA SER A 115 -1.28 -3.05 11.02
C SER A 115 -1.81 -1.89 10.17
N ASN A 116 -2.33 -0.88 10.85
CA ASN A 116 -2.70 0.43 10.29
C ASN A 116 -3.77 0.36 9.19
N GLY A 117 -3.97 1.47 8.47
CA GLY A 117 -4.99 1.56 7.40
C GLY A 117 -4.75 0.59 6.24
N ALA A 118 -3.52 0.07 6.10
CA ALA A 118 -3.17 -0.88 5.07
C ALA A 118 -3.66 -2.32 5.38
N ALA A 119 -3.92 -2.65 6.65
CA ALA A 119 -4.48 -3.94 7.06
C ALA A 119 -5.94 -4.16 6.66
N HIS A 120 -6.61 -3.17 6.04
CA HIS A 120 -7.99 -3.24 5.58
C HIS A 120 -8.11 -3.30 4.05
N ALA A 121 -7.01 -3.61 3.36
CA ALA A 121 -7.03 -3.88 1.93
C ALA A 121 -7.74 -5.22 1.67
N CYS A 122 -8.76 -5.23 0.81
CA CYS A 122 -9.52 -6.46 0.55
C CYS A 122 -9.29 -6.92 -0.88
N THR A 123 -9.14 -8.22 -1.08
CA THR A 123 -8.99 -8.85 -2.41
C THR A 123 -10.33 -9.25 -3.01
N SER A 124 -11.40 -9.30 -2.20
CA SER A 124 -12.77 -9.51 -2.67
C SER A 124 -13.79 -8.86 -1.72
N SER A 125 -15.09 -8.94 -2.03
CA SER A 125 -16.16 -8.45 -1.15
C SER A 125 -16.32 -9.28 0.13
N SER A 126 -15.79 -10.51 0.16
CA SER A 126 -15.83 -11.43 1.29
C SER A 126 -14.46 -11.59 1.98
N ASP A 127 -13.36 -11.37 1.25
CA ASP A 127 -12.00 -11.45 1.76
C ASP A 127 -11.45 -10.06 1.94
N CYS A 128 -11.90 -9.46 3.04
CA CYS A 128 -11.17 -8.38 3.63
C CYS A 128 -10.08 -8.94 4.51
N GLU A 129 -8.82 -8.67 4.15
CA GLU A 129 -7.76 -8.80 5.13
C GLU A 129 -8.20 -7.93 6.31
N ASN A 130 -8.47 -8.61 7.40
CA ASN A 130 -8.78 -8.06 8.70
C ASN A 130 -8.01 -9.01 9.59
N VAL A 131 -6.68 -8.89 9.61
CA VAL A 131 -5.85 -9.72 10.47
C VAL A 131 -5.79 -9.08 11.86
N THR A 132 -6.97 -8.79 12.42
CA THR A 132 -7.13 -8.61 13.85
C THR A 132 -7.62 -9.94 14.43
N SER A 133 -6.64 -10.73 14.88
CA SER A 133 -6.72 -11.62 16.05
C SER A 133 -7.72 -12.78 16.16
N GLU A 134 -8.31 -13.34 15.09
CA GLU A 134 -9.14 -14.57 15.25
C GLU A 134 -8.90 -15.67 14.19
N ARG A 135 -7.63 -15.97 13.88
CA ARG A 135 -7.29 -17.26 13.25
C ARG A 135 -6.27 -18.07 14.03
N ARG A 136 -6.37 -18.02 15.36
CA ARG A 136 -5.73 -18.99 16.26
C ARG A 136 -6.53 -19.19 17.55
N MET A 137 -7.71 -19.83 17.48
CA MET A 137 -8.18 -20.79 18.49
C MET A 137 -9.08 -21.82 17.78
N GLY A 138 -8.78 -23.09 17.98
CA GLY A 138 -9.32 -24.19 17.19
C GLY A 138 -10.77 -24.58 17.52
N HIS A 139 -11.36 -25.30 16.57
CA HIS A 139 -11.88 -26.65 16.79
C HIS A 139 -11.88 -27.41 15.46
#